data_AF-A0A9W7W620-F1
#
_entry.id   AF-A0A9W7W620-F1
#
_cell.length_a   1.000
_cell.length_b   1.000
_cell.length_c   1.000
_cell.angle_alpha   90.00
_cell.angle_beta   90.00
_cell.angle_gamma   90.00
#
_symmetry.space_group_name_H-M   'P 1'
#
loop_
_entity.id
_entity.type
_entity.pdbx_description
1 polymer ?
#
loop_
_entity_poly.entity_id
_entity_poly.type
_entity_poly.pdbx_seq_one_letter_code
_entity_poly.pdbx_strand_id
1 'polypeptide(L)'
;MRILPSAAIIAALSFTSSASAASAWSFQDATLSVQGKGAGVGGGAKEKLAPNAPLATPLTLASTDTLKIILSATEGRTAKRPHQAFLTFHEPTTGLEESFPLSLKENGKGKVEVTQKDLPYQFLTSTRPLKATLVLASFGSSTPYSHHAFDLTISPDPTTAPTAPTPPDRYTPKPTIHHTFKPDPQSPPKILSLVFTLAIAATLPLLFAAWLLLGGNLDHAGKALGATPVAHALFFGSIVAMEGVFFLYYTAWNLFQTLPVAAVVGAVAYVSGSRALTEVQERRLAGER
;
A
#
# COMPACT_ATOMS: atom_id res chain seq x y z
N MET A 1 21.32 -94.98 23.24
CA MET A 1 21.68 -93.56 23.03
C MET A 1 21.70 -93.27 21.53
N ARG A 2 20.86 -92.32 21.07
CA ARG A 2 20.93 -91.47 19.83
C ARG A 2 21.01 -92.22 18.47
N ILE A 3 19.95 -92.42 17.67
CA ILE A 3 19.06 -91.55 16.84
C ILE A 3 19.78 -90.72 15.72
N LEU A 4 19.41 -91.05 14.47
CA LEU A 4 19.64 -90.55 13.07
C LEU A 4 19.41 -89.00 12.81
N PRO A 5 19.35 -88.39 11.56
CA PRO A 5 19.43 -88.87 10.12
C PRO A 5 20.11 -87.95 9.02
N SER A 6 20.21 -88.49 7.78
CA SER A 6 20.01 -88.02 6.37
C SER A 6 20.18 -86.57 5.82
N ALA A 7 20.76 -86.43 4.59
CA ALA A 7 20.36 -85.60 3.39
C ALA A 7 21.54 -85.48 2.36
N ALA A 8 21.50 -85.87 1.06
CA ALA A 8 20.72 -85.47 -0.14
C ALA A 8 21.38 -84.39 -1.07
N ILE A 9 22.09 -84.86 -2.11
CA ILE A 9 22.01 -84.58 -3.58
C ILE A 9 21.71 -83.14 -4.07
N ILE A 10 22.61 -82.58 -4.90
CA ILE A 10 22.46 -81.31 -5.66
C ILE A 10 22.46 -81.62 -7.17
N ALA A 11 21.44 -81.14 -7.89
CA ALA A 11 21.31 -81.21 -9.35
C ALA A 11 20.97 -79.84 -9.96
N ALA A 12 21.49 -79.61 -11.17
CA ALA A 12 21.48 -78.38 -11.95
C ALA A 12 20.11 -77.95 -12.50
N LEU A 13 19.90 -76.64 -12.67
CA LEU A 13 18.86 -76.05 -13.51
C LEU A 13 19.32 -74.66 -14.02
N SER A 14 19.72 -74.61 -15.28
CA SER A 14 19.91 -73.39 -16.07
C SER A 14 18.56 -72.91 -16.61
N PHE A 15 18.09 -71.74 -16.17
CA PHE A 15 16.95 -71.04 -16.76
C PHE A 15 17.45 -69.94 -17.70
N THR A 16 17.14 -70.09 -18.98
CA THR A 16 17.14 -69.02 -19.99
C THR A 16 16.04 -68.02 -19.68
N SER A 17 16.39 -66.78 -19.32
CA SER A 17 15.44 -65.68 -19.17
C SER A 17 15.25 -64.99 -20.52
N SER A 18 14.10 -65.21 -21.14
CA SER A 18 13.59 -64.34 -22.21
C SER A 18 13.23 -62.99 -21.55
N ALA A 19 14.09 -61.99 -21.71
CA ALA A 19 13.77 -60.62 -21.31
C ALA A 19 12.60 -60.11 -22.17
N SER A 20 11.39 -60.20 -21.63
CA SER A 20 10.24 -59.47 -22.15
C SER A 20 10.55 -57.98 -21.97
N ALA A 21 10.86 -57.29 -23.06
CA ALA A 21 11.00 -55.85 -23.04
C ALA A 21 9.65 -55.27 -22.58
N ALA A 22 9.63 -54.66 -21.39
CA ALA A 22 8.45 -53.96 -20.90
C ALA A 22 8.02 -52.93 -21.96
N SER A 23 6.79 -53.04 -22.45
CA SER A 23 6.25 -52.12 -23.44
C SER A 23 6.22 -50.70 -22.86
N ALA A 24 6.71 -49.72 -23.59
CA ALA A 24 6.68 -48.32 -23.17
C ALA A 24 5.60 -47.56 -23.92
N TRP A 25 4.91 -46.66 -23.24
CA TRP A 25 4.06 -45.67 -23.91
C TRP A 25 4.92 -44.64 -24.63
N SER A 26 4.49 -44.26 -25.83
CA SER A 26 5.11 -43.24 -26.67
C SER A 26 4.05 -42.71 -27.64
N PHE A 27 4.46 -41.87 -28.59
CA PHE A 27 3.60 -41.39 -29.66
C PHE A 27 4.33 -41.34 -31.01
N GLN A 28 3.55 -41.36 -32.08
CA GLN A 28 4.00 -41.18 -33.46
C GLN A 28 3.15 -40.12 -34.16
N ASP A 29 3.66 -39.57 -35.26
CA ASP A 29 2.99 -38.56 -36.09
C ASP A 29 2.45 -37.34 -35.31
N ALA A 30 3.17 -36.93 -34.25
CA ALA A 30 2.75 -35.80 -33.46
C ALA A 30 3.02 -34.48 -34.19
N THR A 31 1.95 -33.72 -34.39
CA THR A 31 1.97 -32.39 -35.02
C THR A 31 1.42 -31.38 -34.04
N LEU A 32 2.24 -30.40 -33.71
CA LEU A 32 1.89 -29.19 -32.97
C LEU A 32 1.56 -28.10 -33.98
N SER A 33 0.44 -27.41 -33.80
CA SER A 33 0.07 -26.28 -34.66
C SER A 33 -0.49 -25.12 -33.84
N VAL A 34 -0.06 -23.90 -34.15
CA VAL A 34 -0.67 -22.65 -33.66
C VAL A 34 -1.38 -21.98 -34.81
N GLN A 35 -2.69 -21.84 -34.71
CA GLN A 35 -3.53 -21.29 -35.77
C GLN A 35 -4.22 -20.02 -35.30
N GLY A 36 -3.91 -18.89 -35.94
CA GLY A 36 -4.59 -17.62 -35.70
C GLY A 36 -6.00 -17.57 -36.30
N LYS A 37 -6.87 -16.76 -35.68
CA LYS A 37 -8.24 -16.55 -36.15
C LYS A 37 -8.25 -15.93 -37.56
N GLY A 38 -8.69 -16.72 -38.54
CA GLY A 38 -8.75 -16.32 -39.96
C GLY A 38 -7.70 -16.97 -40.87
N ALA A 39 -6.78 -17.77 -40.33
CA ALA A 39 -5.65 -18.35 -41.09
C ALA A 39 -6.02 -19.49 -42.07
N GLY A 40 -7.30 -19.80 -42.29
CA GLY A 40 -7.72 -20.94 -43.13
C GLY A 40 -7.17 -22.30 -42.65
N VAL A 41 -7.51 -23.40 -43.32
CA VAL A 41 -6.97 -24.73 -42.98
C VAL A 41 -5.50 -24.80 -43.40
N GLY A 42 -4.58 -24.54 -42.47
CA GLY A 42 -3.14 -24.75 -42.66
C GLY A 42 -2.24 -23.51 -42.57
N GLY A 43 -2.77 -22.30 -42.37
CA GLY A 43 -1.98 -21.06 -42.27
C GLY A 43 -1.33 -20.77 -40.91
N GLY A 44 -1.11 -21.80 -40.09
CA GLY A 44 -0.50 -21.69 -38.75
C GLY A 44 0.91 -22.28 -38.71
N ALA A 45 1.74 -21.88 -37.75
CA ALA A 45 3.03 -22.51 -37.50
C ALA A 45 2.80 -23.99 -37.16
N LYS A 46 3.48 -24.90 -37.86
CA LYS A 46 3.36 -26.36 -37.68
C LYS A 46 4.72 -26.94 -37.37
N GLU A 47 4.84 -27.55 -36.20
CA GLU A 47 6.05 -28.22 -35.73
C GLU A 47 5.78 -29.70 -35.53
N LYS A 48 6.76 -30.54 -35.86
CA LYS A 48 6.70 -31.98 -35.57
C LYS A 48 7.27 -32.22 -34.19
N LEU A 49 6.51 -32.90 -33.34
CA LEU A 49 6.98 -33.35 -32.04
C LEU A 49 7.57 -34.75 -32.18
N ALA A 50 8.72 -34.98 -31.56
CA ALA A 50 9.34 -36.30 -31.46
C ALA A 50 9.40 -36.73 -29.99
N PRO A 51 9.27 -38.04 -29.68
CA PRO A 51 9.41 -38.53 -28.32
C PRO A 51 10.79 -38.17 -27.74
N ASN A 52 10.82 -37.70 -26.49
CA ASN A 52 12.05 -37.35 -25.75
C ASN A 52 12.93 -36.25 -26.38
N ALA A 53 12.41 -35.53 -27.37
CA ALA A 53 13.11 -34.43 -28.03
C ALA A 53 12.24 -33.17 -27.97
N PRO A 54 12.44 -32.31 -26.95
CA PRO A 54 11.66 -31.10 -26.82
C PRO A 54 11.98 -30.10 -27.94
N LEU A 55 11.01 -29.26 -28.31
CA LEU A 55 11.23 -28.20 -29.29
C LEU A 55 12.23 -27.17 -28.77
N ALA A 56 13.23 -26.83 -29.59
CA ALA A 56 14.28 -25.89 -29.22
C ALA A 56 13.80 -24.42 -29.22
N THR A 57 12.80 -24.09 -30.04
CA THR A 57 12.23 -22.75 -30.13
C THR A 57 10.94 -22.65 -29.31
N PRO A 58 10.84 -21.69 -28.38
CA PRO A 58 9.61 -21.46 -27.64
C PRO A 58 8.51 -20.98 -28.59
N LEU A 59 7.31 -21.53 -28.41
CA LEU A 59 6.17 -21.21 -29.23
C LEU A 59 5.37 -20.07 -28.59
N THR A 60 4.91 -19.12 -29.38
CA THR A 60 4.10 -18.00 -28.87
C THR A 60 2.62 -18.24 -29.20
N LEU A 61 1.75 -18.06 -28.20
CA LEU A 61 0.30 -18.12 -28.36
C LEU A 61 -0.28 -16.72 -28.20
N ALA A 62 -0.78 -16.11 -29.28
CA ALA A 62 -1.47 -14.82 -29.23
C ALA A 62 -2.94 -14.95 -28.79
N SER A 63 -3.59 -13.82 -28.49
CA SER A 63 -4.95 -13.76 -27.91
C SER A 63 -6.05 -14.44 -28.73
N THR A 64 -5.87 -14.54 -30.05
CA THR A 64 -6.85 -15.15 -30.96
C THR A 64 -6.40 -16.49 -31.53
N ASP A 65 -5.24 -16.99 -31.08
CA ASP A 65 -4.66 -18.23 -31.58
C ASP A 65 -5.22 -19.44 -30.85
N THR A 66 -5.33 -20.54 -31.60
CA THR A 66 -5.64 -21.87 -31.05
C THR A 66 -4.40 -22.75 -31.14
N LEU A 67 -3.95 -23.23 -29.98
CA LEU A 67 -2.95 -24.28 -29.88
C LEU A 67 -3.61 -25.63 -30.13
N LYS A 68 -3.07 -26.43 -31.03
CA LYS A 68 -3.60 -27.74 -31.38
C LYS A 68 -2.50 -28.77 -31.47
N ILE A 69 -2.69 -29.90 -30.80
CA ILE A 69 -1.80 -31.05 -30.90
C ILE A 69 -2.61 -32.23 -31.41
N ILE A 70 -2.10 -32.87 -32.45
CA ILE A 70 -2.60 -34.16 -32.94
C ILE A 70 -1.45 -35.15 -32.82
N LEU A 71 -1.69 -36.32 -32.26
CA LEU A 71 -0.68 -37.38 -32.13
C LEU A 71 -1.33 -38.76 -32.23
N SER A 72 -0.54 -39.79 -32.48
CA SER A 72 -0.98 -41.19 -32.42
C SER A 72 -0.26 -41.88 -31.26
N ALA A 73 -0.97 -42.16 -30.17
CA ALA A 73 -0.42 -42.84 -29.01
C ALA A 73 -0.12 -44.32 -29.32
N THR A 74 1.03 -44.79 -28.86
CA THR A 74 1.51 -46.15 -29.10
C THR A 74 2.01 -46.79 -27.81
N GLU A 75 1.67 -48.05 -27.61
CA GLU A 75 2.28 -48.92 -26.60
C GLU A 75 3.27 -49.83 -27.33
N GLY A 76 4.56 -49.61 -27.12
CA GLY A 76 5.63 -50.22 -27.91
C GLY A 76 5.55 -49.80 -29.38
N ARG A 77 5.19 -50.74 -30.27
CA ARG A 77 5.01 -50.48 -31.71
C ARG A 77 3.54 -50.48 -32.16
N THR A 78 2.61 -50.73 -31.24
CA THR A 78 1.18 -50.84 -31.56
C THR A 78 0.43 -49.58 -31.17
N ALA A 79 -0.35 -49.03 -32.10
CA ALA A 79 -1.23 -47.91 -31.81
C ALA A 79 -2.36 -48.37 -30.88
N LYS A 80 -2.47 -47.75 -29.70
CA LYS A 80 -3.46 -48.09 -28.69
C LYS A 80 -3.94 -46.84 -27.97
N ARG A 81 -5.15 -46.91 -27.44
CA ARG A 81 -5.73 -45.85 -26.60
C ARG A 81 -5.21 -45.98 -25.17
N PRO A 82 -4.40 -45.04 -24.65
CA PRO A 82 -4.04 -45.00 -23.23
C PRO A 82 -5.26 -44.63 -22.37
N HIS A 83 -5.23 -45.04 -21.09
CA HIS A 83 -6.27 -44.66 -20.13
C HIS A 83 -6.15 -43.17 -19.73
N GLN A 84 -4.92 -42.69 -19.62
CA GLN A 84 -4.58 -41.33 -19.25
C GLN A 84 -3.79 -40.67 -20.40
N ALA A 85 -4.30 -39.55 -20.91
CA ALA A 85 -3.59 -38.73 -21.88
C ALA A 85 -3.88 -37.26 -21.63
N PHE A 86 -2.86 -36.55 -21.13
CA PHE A 86 -2.97 -35.15 -20.77
C PHE A 86 -1.82 -34.34 -21.36
N LEU A 87 -2.14 -33.11 -21.76
CA LEU A 87 -1.19 -32.04 -21.96
C LEU A 87 -1.21 -31.19 -20.70
N THR A 88 -0.13 -31.22 -19.93
CA THR A 88 -0.01 -30.47 -18.67
C THR A 88 0.89 -29.27 -18.88
N PHE A 89 0.40 -28.07 -18.57
CA PHE A 89 1.22 -26.86 -18.50
C PHE A 89 1.64 -26.62 -17.05
N HIS A 90 2.93 -26.36 -16.86
CA HIS A 90 3.51 -26.04 -15.56
C HIS A 90 4.17 -24.66 -15.61
N GLU A 91 3.75 -23.78 -14.69
CA GLU A 91 4.35 -22.47 -14.49
C GLU A 91 5.50 -22.53 -13.46
N PRO A 92 6.76 -22.24 -13.85
CA PRO A 92 7.92 -22.46 -12.98
C PRO A 92 8.03 -21.52 -11.78
N THR A 93 7.30 -20.40 -11.75
CA THR A 93 7.41 -19.40 -10.66
C THR A 93 6.43 -19.67 -9.53
N THR A 94 5.19 -19.98 -9.88
CA THR A 94 4.09 -20.23 -8.95
C THR A 94 3.97 -21.71 -8.58
N GLY A 95 4.51 -22.60 -9.42
CA GLY A 95 4.30 -24.06 -9.34
C GLY A 95 2.89 -24.48 -9.74
N LEU A 96 2.12 -23.59 -10.38
CA LEU A 96 0.75 -23.90 -10.82
C LEU A 96 0.81 -24.84 -12.03
N GLU A 97 -0.01 -25.90 -11.98
CA GLU A 97 -0.18 -26.87 -13.05
C GLU A 97 -1.64 -26.96 -13.48
N GLU A 98 -1.89 -27.00 -14.78
CA GLU A 98 -3.21 -27.26 -15.35
C GLU A 98 -3.09 -28.33 -16.43
N SER A 99 -4.02 -29.29 -16.47
CA SER A 99 -3.96 -30.45 -17.35
C SER A 99 -5.15 -30.50 -18.31
N PHE A 100 -4.86 -30.57 -19.61
CA PHE A 100 -5.84 -30.62 -20.69
C PHE A 100 -5.94 -32.03 -21.28
N PRO A 101 -7.10 -32.70 -21.20
CA PRO A 101 -7.26 -34.07 -21.72
C PRO A 101 -7.17 -34.13 -23.25
N LEU A 102 -6.49 -35.16 -23.77
CA LEU A 102 -6.51 -35.48 -25.19
C LEU A 102 -7.78 -36.29 -25.53
N SER A 103 -8.52 -35.83 -26.53
CA SER A 103 -9.61 -36.59 -27.14
C SER A 103 -9.05 -37.69 -28.03
N LEU A 104 -8.97 -38.92 -27.50
CA LEU A 104 -8.45 -40.10 -28.18
C LEU A 104 -9.55 -40.90 -28.88
N LYS A 105 -9.21 -41.49 -30.04
CA LYS A 105 -9.99 -42.54 -30.70
C LYS A 105 -9.45 -43.92 -30.33
N GLU A 106 -10.19 -44.98 -30.63
CA GLU A 106 -9.76 -46.36 -30.36
C GLU A 106 -8.45 -46.74 -31.07
N ASN A 107 -8.19 -46.13 -32.23
CA ASN A 107 -6.96 -46.32 -33.00
C ASN A 107 -5.74 -45.55 -32.46
N GLY A 108 -5.81 -45.02 -31.24
CA GLY A 108 -4.73 -44.27 -30.59
C GLY A 108 -4.55 -42.83 -31.09
N LYS A 109 -5.27 -42.38 -32.12
CA LYS A 109 -5.20 -40.98 -32.58
C LYS A 109 -5.86 -40.05 -31.57
N GLY A 110 -5.09 -39.10 -31.05
CA GLY A 110 -5.49 -38.12 -30.04
C GLY A 110 -5.41 -36.70 -30.56
N LYS A 111 -6.31 -35.85 -30.05
CA LYS A 111 -6.34 -34.42 -30.35
C LYS A 111 -6.60 -33.63 -29.08
N VAL A 112 -5.86 -32.55 -28.86
CA VAL A 112 -6.16 -31.51 -27.86
C VAL A 112 -6.10 -30.14 -28.52
N GLU A 113 -7.07 -29.29 -28.19
CA GLU A 113 -7.13 -27.89 -28.62
C GLU A 113 -7.23 -27.03 -27.36
N VAL A 114 -6.37 -26.02 -27.24
CA VAL A 114 -6.31 -25.08 -26.11
C VAL A 114 -6.26 -23.67 -26.68
N THR A 115 -7.14 -22.80 -26.20
CA THR A 115 -7.13 -21.37 -26.49
C THR A 115 -6.78 -20.59 -25.23
N GLN A 116 -6.41 -19.31 -25.36
CA GLN A 116 -6.16 -18.48 -24.17
C GLN A 116 -7.37 -18.35 -23.23
N LYS A 117 -8.60 -18.56 -23.73
CA LYS A 117 -9.82 -18.53 -22.89
C LYS A 117 -9.95 -19.73 -21.97
N ASP A 118 -9.33 -20.84 -22.35
CA ASP A 118 -9.33 -22.08 -21.58
C ASP A 118 -8.24 -22.09 -20.50
N LEU A 119 -7.31 -21.13 -20.56
CA LEU A 119 -6.21 -21.02 -19.61
C LEU A 119 -6.64 -20.23 -18.36
N PRO A 120 -6.17 -20.64 -17.16
CA PRO A 120 -6.39 -19.88 -15.94
C PRO A 120 -5.69 -18.52 -16.02
N TYR A 121 -6.24 -17.51 -15.32
CA TYR A 121 -5.73 -16.14 -15.40
C TYR A 121 -4.26 -16.02 -14.98
N GLN A 122 -3.79 -16.88 -14.07
CA GLN A 122 -2.41 -16.92 -13.60
C GLN A 122 -1.43 -17.17 -14.76
N PHE A 123 -1.78 -18.09 -15.65
CA PHE A 123 -0.99 -18.38 -16.85
C PHE A 123 -1.00 -17.19 -17.81
N LEU A 124 -2.14 -16.52 -17.98
CA LEU A 124 -2.25 -15.32 -18.83
C LEU A 124 -1.42 -14.13 -18.32
N THR A 125 -1.18 -14.07 -17.01
CA THR A 125 -0.33 -13.04 -16.38
C THR A 125 1.13 -13.47 -16.21
N SER A 126 1.49 -14.69 -16.61
CA SER A 126 2.85 -15.19 -16.42
C SER A 126 3.85 -14.45 -17.31
N THR A 127 4.97 -14.05 -16.72
CA THR A 127 6.09 -13.43 -17.46
C THR A 127 7.09 -14.46 -17.97
N ARG A 128 6.95 -15.73 -17.57
CA ARG A 128 7.85 -16.81 -17.98
C ARG A 128 7.13 -17.79 -18.92
N PRO A 129 7.86 -18.44 -19.84
CA PRO A 129 7.29 -19.50 -20.67
C PRO A 129 6.76 -20.65 -19.79
N LEU A 130 5.56 -21.12 -20.13
CA LEU A 130 4.95 -22.30 -19.52
C LEU A 130 5.60 -23.57 -20.10
N LYS A 131 5.93 -24.52 -19.23
CA LYS A 131 6.49 -25.81 -19.66
C LYS A 131 5.36 -26.78 -19.99
N ALA A 132 5.28 -27.23 -21.23
CA ALA A 132 4.29 -28.21 -21.66
C ALA A 132 4.87 -29.63 -21.55
N THR A 133 4.21 -30.47 -20.76
CA THR A 133 4.55 -31.89 -20.57
C THR A 133 3.43 -32.75 -21.13
N LEU A 134 3.78 -33.76 -21.92
CA LEU A 134 2.81 -34.74 -22.41
C LEU A 134 2.88 -35.98 -21.53
N VAL A 135 1.72 -36.37 -20.99
CA VAL A 135 1.58 -37.54 -20.11
C VAL A 135 0.70 -38.57 -20.82
N LEU A 136 1.26 -39.75 -21.11
CA LEU A 136 0.52 -40.90 -21.64
C LEU A 136 0.74 -42.11 -20.73
N ALA A 137 -0.33 -42.62 -20.13
CA ALA A 137 -0.26 -43.76 -19.22
C ALA A 137 -1.51 -44.63 -19.32
N SER A 138 -1.38 -45.90 -18.94
CA SER A 138 -2.51 -46.82 -18.83
C SER A 138 -2.28 -47.77 -17.66
N PHE A 139 -3.33 -48.46 -17.23
CA PHE A 139 -3.19 -49.57 -16.29
C PHE A 139 -2.40 -50.71 -16.93
N GLY A 140 -1.45 -51.31 -16.21
CA GLY A 140 -0.65 -52.44 -16.69
C GLY A 140 0.83 -52.34 -16.31
N SER A 141 1.66 -53.21 -16.90
CA SER A 141 3.11 -53.27 -16.69
C SER A 141 3.91 -52.36 -17.63
N SER A 142 3.24 -51.61 -18.50
CA SER A 142 3.88 -50.75 -19.48
C SER A 142 4.41 -49.46 -18.84
N THR A 143 5.61 -49.03 -19.19
CA THR A 143 6.21 -47.80 -18.63
C THR A 143 5.46 -46.56 -19.14
N PRO A 144 5.00 -45.66 -18.27
CA PRO A 144 4.29 -44.44 -18.68
C PRO A 144 5.23 -43.46 -19.38
N TYR A 145 4.69 -42.65 -20.28
CA TYR A 145 5.38 -41.54 -20.91
C TYR A 145 5.06 -40.26 -20.14
N SER A 146 6.07 -39.58 -19.61
CA SER A 146 5.94 -38.25 -19.01
C SER A 146 7.20 -37.45 -19.31
N HIS A 147 7.15 -36.67 -20.38
CA HIS A 147 8.29 -35.87 -20.83
C HIS A 147 7.86 -34.49 -21.31
N HIS A 148 8.73 -33.52 -21.08
CA HIS A 148 8.62 -32.17 -21.61
C HIS A 148 8.64 -32.19 -23.14
N ALA A 149 7.69 -31.48 -23.74
CA ALA A 149 7.51 -31.44 -25.19
C ALA A 149 7.92 -30.09 -25.78
N PHE A 150 7.52 -28.97 -25.17
CA PHE A 150 7.83 -27.62 -25.65
C PHE A 150 7.58 -26.56 -24.58
N ASP A 151 8.10 -25.36 -24.81
CA ASP A 151 7.82 -24.17 -24.01
C ASP A 151 6.81 -23.27 -24.72
N LEU A 152 5.82 -22.78 -23.99
CA LEU A 152 4.73 -21.94 -24.49
C LEU A 152 4.81 -20.56 -23.85
N THR A 153 5.02 -19.53 -24.67
CA THR A 153 4.97 -18.12 -24.25
C THR A 153 3.60 -17.55 -24.58
N ILE A 154 2.94 -16.93 -23.61
CA ILE A 154 1.63 -16.30 -23.82
C ILE A 154 1.85 -14.84 -24.18
N SER A 155 1.35 -14.42 -25.34
CA SER A 155 1.33 -13.01 -25.72
C SER A 155 -0.06 -12.43 -25.42
N PRO A 156 -0.20 -11.58 -24.38
CA PRO A 156 -1.46 -10.93 -24.08
C PRO A 156 -1.80 -9.88 -25.16
N ASP A 157 -3.08 -9.55 -25.26
CA ASP A 157 -3.56 -8.48 -26.14
C ASP A 157 -3.17 -7.12 -25.53
N PRO A 158 -2.44 -6.24 -26.25
CA PRO A 158 -2.05 -4.93 -25.74
C PRO A 158 -3.25 -3.99 -25.49
N THR A 159 -4.43 -4.29 -26.05
CA THR A 159 -5.62 -3.45 -25.91
C THR A 159 -6.51 -3.84 -24.72
N THR A 160 -6.30 -5.02 -24.15
CA THR A 160 -7.13 -5.55 -23.06
C THR A 160 -6.24 -5.86 -21.85
N ALA A 161 -6.37 -5.09 -20.78
CA ALA A 161 -5.67 -5.37 -19.54
C ALA A 161 -6.09 -6.76 -19.01
N PRO A 162 -5.16 -7.62 -18.56
CA PRO A 162 -5.50 -8.90 -17.96
C PRO A 162 -6.38 -8.68 -16.73
N THR A 163 -7.60 -9.20 -16.74
CA THR A 163 -8.48 -9.19 -15.57
C THR A 163 -7.95 -10.20 -14.55
N ALA A 164 -6.98 -9.79 -13.75
CA ALA A 164 -6.58 -10.55 -12.56
C ALA A 164 -7.68 -10.38 -11.50
N PRO A 165 -8.32 -11.47 -11.03
CA PRO A 165 -9.22 -11.41 -9.89
C PRO A 165 -8.47 -10.85 -8.67
N THR A 166 -9.17 -10.11 -7.82
CA THR A 166 -8.62 -9.67 -6.53
C THR A 166 -8.08 -10.91 -5.80
N PRO A 167 -6.83 -10.89 -5.30
CA PRO A 167 -6.29 -12.00 -4.54
C PRO A 167 -7.25 -12.40 -3.42
N PRO A 168 -7.47 -13.70 -3.17
CA PRO A 168 -8.35 -14.14 -2.10
C PRO A 168 -7.83 -13.60 -0.76
N ASP A 169 -8.75 -13.16 0.10
CA ASP A 169 -8.42 -12.71 1.44
C ASP A 169 -7.73 -13.85 2.20
N ARG A 170 -6.42 -13.69 2.45
CA ARG A 170 -5.62 -14.64 3.20
C ARG A 170 -5.52 -14.17 4.65
N TYR A 171 -5.51 -15.13 5.58
CA TYR A 171 -5.30 -14.85 7.01
C TYR A 171 -3.83 -14.49 7.28
N THR A 172 -3.38 -13.35 6.75
CA THR A 172 -2.06 -12.76 6.98
C THR A 172 -2.21 -11.52 7.85
N PRO A 173 -1.19 -11.17 8.66
CA PRO A 173 -1.20 -9.95 9.44
C PRO A 173 -1.39 -8.74 8.51
N LYS A 174 -2.36 -7.87 8.85
CA LYS A 174 -2.61 -6.62 8.11
C LYS A 174 -1.50 -5.62 8.41
N PRO A 175 -1.19 -4.71 7.48
CA PRO A 175 -0.24 -3.63 7.73
C PRO A 175 -0.69 -2.78 8.92
N THR A 176 0.27 -2.39 9.75
CA THR A 176 0.04 -1.49 10.90
C THR A 176 -0.36 -0.10 10.42
N ILE A 177 -1.38 0.49 11.04
CA ILE A 177 -1.87 1.83 10.73
C ILE A 177 -1.22 2.82 11.71
N HIS A 178 -0.52 3.83 11.18
CA HIS A 178 0.04 4.92 11.97
C HIS A 178 -0.85 6.17 11.88
N HIS A 179 -1.18 6.76 13.03
CA HIS A 179 -1.89 8.03 13.05
C HIS A 179 -0.94 9.18 12.71
N THR A 180 -1.28 9.96 11.67
CA THR A 180 -0.50 11.14 11.27
C THR A 180 -1.07 12.38 11.94
N PHE A 181 -0.29 12.99 12.85
CA PHE A 181 -0.66 14.26 13.47
C PHE A 181 -0.59 15.41 12.48
N LYS A 182 -1.36 16.47 12.75
CA LYS A 182 -1.23 17.73 12.02
C LYS A 182 0.16 18.33 12.27
N PRO A 183 0.81 18.92 11.25
CA PRO A 183 2.07 19.62 11.45
C PRO A 183 1.87 20.83 12.37
N ASP A 184 2.90 21.17 13.14
CA ASP A 184 2.88 22.34 14.02
C ASP A 184 2.74 23.64 13.21
N PRO A 185 1.98 24.62 13.71
CA PRO A 185 1.87 25.92 13.06
C PRO A 185 3.22 26.64 13.04
N GLN A 186 3.61 27.18 11.88
CA GLN A 186 4.84 27.95 11.76
C GLN A 186 4.63 29.40 12.22
N SER A 187 5.54 29.89 13.06
CA SER A 187 5.57 31.29 13.50
C SER A 187 6.47 32.16 12.59
N PRO A 188 6.18 33.46 12.43
CA PRO A 188 7.02 34.36 11.65
C PRO A 188 8.44 34.52 12.21
N PRO A 189 9.40 35.01 11.40
CA PRO A 189 10.73 35.36 11.87
C PRO A 189 10.72 36.37 13.03
N LYS A 190 11.41 36.05 14.13
CA LYS A 190 11.47 36.89 15.35
C LYS A 190 11.90 38.34 15.09
N ILE A 191 12.76 38.56 14.10
CA ILE A 191 13.25 39.89 13.72
C ILE A 191 12.09 40.79 13.30
N LEU A 192 11.14 40.27 12.51
CA LEU A 192 9.99 41.05 12.06
C LEU A 192 9.12 41.45 13.25
N SER A 193 8.79 40.51 14.13
CA SER A 193 8.03 40.81 15.35
C SER A 193 8.71 41.89 16.20
N LEU A 194 10.03 41.79 16.39
CA LEU A 194 10.80 42.72 17.21
C LEU A 194 10.81 44.15 16.62
N VAL A 195 10.98 44.29 15.30
CA VAL A 195 10.94 45.59 14.62
C VAL A 195 9.59 46.28 14.85
N PHE A 196 8.48 45.56 14.68
CA PHE A 196 7.14 46.14 14.91
C PHE A 196 6.88 46.44 16.38
N THR A 197 7.32 45.60 17.30
CA THR A 197 7.21 45.88 18.74
C THR A 197 7.98 47.15 19.12
N LEU A 198 9.20 47.34 18.61
CA LEU A 198 9.97 48.55 18.84
C LEU A 198 9.33 49.78 18.19
N ALA A 199 8.79 49.64 16.98
CA ALA A 199 8.09 50.73 16.31
C ALA A 199 6.88 51.22 17.13
N ILE A 200 6.08 50.30 17.68
CA ILE A 200 4.96 50.63 18.57
C ILE A 200 5.48 51.25 19.86
N ALA A 201 6.51 50.66 20.50
CA ALA A 201 7.09 51.21 21.72
C ALA A 201 7.64 52.63 21.54
N ALA A 202 8.19 52.95 20.36
CA ALA A 202 8.70 54.27 20.00
C ALA A 202 7.60 55.35 19.88
N THR A 203 6.32 54.97 19.73
CA THR A 203 5.22 55.94 19.71
C THR A 203 5.01 56.62 21.07
N LEU A 204 5.32 55.95 22.18
CA LEU A 204 5.20 56.51 23.53
C LEU A 204 6.17 57.68 23.81
N PRO A 205 7.49 57.56 23.62
CA PRO A 205 8.40 58.70 23.81
C PRO A 205 8.09 59.83 22.82
N LEU A 206 7.65 59.51 21.60
CA LEU A 206 7.22 60.52 20.62
C LEU A 206 6.01 61.31 21.14
N LEU A 207 5.04 60.63 21.75
CA LEU A 207 3.88 61.28 22.39
C LEU A 207 4.31 62.20 23.53
N PHE A 208 5.19 61.75 24.42
CA PHE A 208 5.70 62.59 25.51
C PHE A 208 6.47 63.81 24.99
N ALA A 209 7.31 63.64 23.97
CA ALA A 209 8.00 64.75 23.32
C ALA A 209 7.01 65.75 22.70
N ALA A 210 5.96 65.26 22.04
CA ALA A 210 4.92 66.11 21.49
C ALA A 210 4.21 66.92 22.59
N TRP A 211 3.84 66.30 23.72
CA TRP A 211 3.22 67.02 24.84
C TRP A 211 4.13 68.12 25.40
N LEU A 212 5.43 67.85 25.55
CA LEU A 212 6.39 68.86 26.02
C LEU A 212 6.53 70.01 25.01
N LEU A 213 6.56 69.72 23.70
CA LEU A 213 6.61 70.74 22.64
C LEU A 213 5.34 71.60 22.60
N LEU A 214 4.17 71.02 22.91
CA LEU A 214 2.90 71.75 23.01
C LEU A 214 2.74 72.51 24.33
N GLY A 215 3.71 72.44 25.25
CA GLY A 215 3.68 73.15 26.53
C GLY A 215 2.88 72.44 27.64
N GLY A 216 2.70 71.12 27.56
CA GLY A 216 2.12 70.32 28.65
C GLY A 216 2.95 70.44 29.93
N ASN A 217 2.31 70.83 31.03
CA ASN A 217 2.95 71.10 32.31
C ASN A 217 2.18 70.50 33.49
N LEU A 218 2.75 70.62 34.69
CA LEU A 218 2.16 70.14 35.96
C LEU A 218 1.98 71.29 36.97
N ASP A 219 1.82 72.53 36.49
CA ASP A 219 1.88 73.74 37.33
C ASP A 219 0.77 73.78 38.39
N HIS A 220 -0.36 73.11 38.12
CA HIS A 220 -1.50 73.02 39.03
C HIS A 220 -1.44 71.83 40.00
N ALA A 221 -0.46 70.94 39.88
CA ALA A 221 -0.35 69.77 40.75
C ALA A 221 -0.09 70.14 42.21
N GLY A 222 0.75 71.15 42.46
CA GLY A 222 1.03 71.66 43.81
C GLY A 222 -0.21 72.27 44.47
N LYS A 223 -1.01 73.01 43.69
CA LYS A 223 -2.30 73.54 44.17
C LYS A 223 -3.27 72.40 44.49
N ALA A 224 -3.41 71.42 43.60
CA ALA A 224 -4.27 70.24 43.76
C ALA A 224 -3.98 69.48 45.04
N LEU A 225 -2.71 69.16 45.26
CA LEU A 225 -2.27 68.45 46.45
C LEU A 225 -2.34 69.32 47.72
N GLY A 226 -2.29 70.65 47.60
CA GLY A 226 -2.49 71.55 48.74
C GLY A 226 -3.94 71.66 49.21
N ALA A 227 -4.90 71.75 48.29
CA ALA A 227 -6.31 71.96 48.62
C ALA A 227 -7.02 70.67 49.06
N THR A 228 -6.76 69.53 48.40
CA THR A 228 -7.38 68.25 48.76
C THR A 228 -6.42 67.08 48.55
N PRO A 229 -5.34 66.97 49.36
CA PRO A 229 -4.26 66.00 49.15
C PRO A 229 -4.76 64.56 49.10
N VAL A 230 -5.65 64.18 50.04
CA VAL A 230 -6.13 62.81 50.18
C VAL A 230 -6.98 62.38 48.99
N ALA A 231 -7.84 63.27 48.47
CA ALA A 231 -8.71 62.94 47.34
C ALA A 231 -7.90 62.75 46.05
N HIS A 232 -6.99 63.68 45.74
CA HIS A 232 -6.15 63.58 44.54
C HIS A 232 -5.17 62.41 44.61
N ALA A 233 -4.54 62.17 45.76
CA ALA A 233 -3.62 61.05 45.94
C ALA A 233 -4.33 59.69 45.82
N LEU A 234 -5.48 59.51 46.48
CA LEU A 234 -6.26 58.27 46.38
C LEU A 234 -6.85 58.08 44.99
N PHE A 235 -7.29 59.15 44.33
CA PHE A 235 -7.85 59.06 42.98
C PHE A 235 -6.78 58.63 41.98
N PHE A 236 -5.63 59.33 41.93
CA PHE A 236 -4.52 58.92 41.06
C PHE A 236 -3.99 57.53 41.42
N GLY A 237 -3.80 57.26 42.72
CA GLY A 237 -3.38 55.95 43.21
C GLY A 237 -4.34 54.83 42.82
N SER A 238 -5.65 55.08 42.81
CA SER A 238 -6.65 54.10 42.39
C SER A 238 -6.62 53.80 40.89
N ILE A 239 -6.29 54.79 40.05
CA ILE A 239 -6.08 54.59 38.61
C ILE A 239 -4.86 53.71 38.38
N VAL A 240 -3.73 54.04 39.01
CA VAL A 240 -2.49 53.22 38.92
C VAL A 240 -2.72 51.81 39.48
N ALA A 241 -3.45 51.68 40.60
CA ALA A 241 -3.79 50.39 41.18
C ALA A 241 -4.68 49.56 40.25
N MET A 242 -5.64 50.18 39.55
CA MET A 242 -6.50 49.48 38.59
C MET A 242 -5.69 48.93 37.40
N GLU A 243 -4.75 49.70 36.87
CA GLU A 243 -3.81 49.20 35.84
C GLU A 243 -2.97 48.02 36.36
N GLY A 244 -2.54 48.09 37.62
CA GLY A 244 -1.87 46.97 38.29
C GLY A 244 -2.75 45.73 38.41
N VAL A 245 -4.04 45.88 38.73
CA VAL A 245 -5.01 44.78 38.78
C VAL A 245 -5.18 44.14 37.39
N PHE A 246 -5.27 44.95 36.33
CA PHE A 246 -5.36 44.43 34.96
C PHE A 246 -4.06 43.76 34.50
N PHE A 247 -2.90 44.29 34.87
CA PHE A 247 -1.63 43.65 34.62
C PHE A 247 -1.55 42.28 35.32
N LEU A 248 -1.92 42.20 36.60
CA LEU A 248 -1.96 40.94 37.33
C LEU A 248 -2.96 39.96 36.74
N TYR A 249 -4.11 40.41 36.28
CA TYR A 249 -5.08 39.58 35.55
C TYR A 249 -4.50 39.03 34.24
N TYR A 250 -3.77 39.84 33.49
CA TYR A 250 -3.11 39.40 32.26
C TYR A 250 -2.03 38.34 32.55
N THR A 251 -1.27 38.49 33.64
CA THR A 251 -0.10 37.62 33.91
C THR A 251 -0.39 36.40 34.78
N ALA A 252 -1.29 36.49 35.75
CA ALA A 252 -1.34 35.51 36.85
C ALA A 252 -2.72 35.30 37.52
N TRP A 253 -3.54 36.34 37.68
CA TRP A 253 -4.79 36.26 38.43
C TRP A 253 -5.93 35.69 37.59
N ASN A 254 -6.82 34.95 38.25
CA ASN A 254 -8.08 34.55 37.64
C ASN A 254 -9.17 35.63 37.84
N LEU A 255 -10.30 35.45 37.15
CA LEU A 255 -11.39 36.42 37.17
C LEU A 255 -11.98 36.63 38.58
N PHE A 256 -12.10 35.56 39.38
CA PHE A 256 -12.66 35.64 40.73
C PHE A 256 -11.74 36.32 41.75
N GLN A 257 -10.44 36.36 41.50
CA GLN A 257 -9.49 37.17 42.27
C GLN A 257 -9.53 38.63 41.83
N THR A 258 -9.65 38.86 40.52
CA THR A 258 -9.62 40.19 39.91
C THR A 258 -10.86 41.00 40.27
N LEU A 259 -12.06 40.42 40.17
CA LEU A 259 -13.32 41.14 40.35
C LEU A 259 -13.49 41.78 41.73
N PRO A 260 -13.24 41.10 42.87
CA PRO A 260 -13.37 41.72 44.19
C PRO A 260 -12.35 42.85 44.40
N VAL A 261 -11.10 42.67 43.95
CA VAL A 261 -10.06 43.69 44.08
C VAL A 261 -10.39 44.90 43.20
N ALA A 262 -10.79 44.67 41.95
CA ALA A 262 -11.24 45.73 41.05
C ALA A 262 -12.47 46.47 41.60
N ALA A 263 -13.41 45.76 42.24
CA ALA A 263 -14.57 46.38 42.87
C ALA A 263 -14.16 47.31 44.03
N VAL A 264 -13.22 46.89 44.88
CA VAL A 264 -12.70 47.71 45.98
C VAL A 264 -11.94 48.93 45.44
N VAL A 265 -11.01 48.73 44.50
CA VAL A 265 -10.24 49.82 43.87
C VAL A 265 -11.17 50.78 43.14
N GLY A 266 -12.18 50.26 42.43
CA GLY A 266 -13.20 51.05 41.74
C GLY A 266 -14.06 51.88 42.68
N ALA A 267 -14.47 51.34 43.83
CA ALA A 267 -15.19 52.10 44.84
C ALA A 267 -14.34 53.25 45.42
N VAL A 268 -13.05 52.99 45.70
CA VAL A 268 -12.10 54.01 46.13
C VAL A 268 -11.93 55.08 45.05
N ALA A 269 -11.77 54.69 43.78
CA ALA A 269 -11.67 55.60 42.65
C ALA A 269 -12.91 56.49 42.51
N TYR A 270 -14.10 55.93 42.65
CA TYR A 270 -15.36 56.65 42.55
C TYR A 270 -15.50 57.73 43.64
N VAL A 271 -15.25 57.35 44.90
CA VAL A 271 -15.39 58.28 46.04
C VAL A 271 -14.30 59.35 46.02
N SER A 272 -13.04 58.97 45.82
CA SER A 272 -11.93 59.93 45.78
C SER A 272 -11.99 60.82 44.54
N GLY A 273 -12.35 60.26 43.38
CA GLY A 273 -12.50 60.97 42.12
C GLY A 273 -13.63 62.00 42.14
N SER A 274 -14.79 61.68 42.72
CA SER A 274 -15.87 62.67 42.85
C SER A 274 -15.43 63.92 43.63
N ARG A 275 -14.66 63.74 44.71
CA ARG A 275 -14.09 64.84 45.50
C ARG A 275 -12.98 65.60 44.77
N ALA A 276 -12.05 64.88 44.14
CA ALA A 276 -10.97 65.48 43.35
C ALA A 276 -11.50 66.33 42.19
N LEU A 277 -12.50 65.82 41.45
CA LEU A 277 -13.11 66.52 40.32
C LEU A 277 -13.99 67.70 40.76
N THR A 278 -14.61 67.63 41.95
CA THR A 278 -15.34 68.77 42.54
C THR A 278 -14.40 69.93 42.83
N GLU A 279 -13.24 69.65 43.42
CA GLU A 279 -12.23 70.69 43.65
C GLU A 279 -11.69 71.28 42.33
N VAL A 280 -11.49 70.45 41.29
CA VAL A 280 -11.10 70.96 39.96
C VAL A 280 -12.16 71.89 39.40
N GLN A 281 -13.45 71.60 39.63
CA GLN A 281 -14.54 72.49 39.24
C GLN A 281 -14.54 73.79 40.04
N GLU A 282 -14.34 73.74 41.36
CA GLU A 282 -14.25 74.94 42.22
C GLU A 282 -13.13 75.87 41.78
N ARG A 283 -11.95 75.33 41.43
CA ARG A 283 -10.85 76.12 40.86
C ARG A 283 -11.23 76.84 39.58
N ARG A 284 -11.90 76.14 38.67
CA ARG A 284 -12.38 76.72 37.41
C ARG A 284 -13.36 77.86 37.66
N LEU A 285 -14.22 77.73 38.67
CA LEU A 285 -15.17 78.77 39.08
C LEU A 285 -14.47 79.97 39.75
N ALA A 286 -13.37 79.72 40.48
CA ALA A 286 -12.53 80.75 41.07
C ALA A 286 -11.61 81.48 40.06
N GLY A 287 -11.62 81.06 38.79
CA GLY A 287 -10.78 81.65 37.73
C GLY A 287 -9.35 81.12 37.68
N GLU A 288 -9.04 80.07 38.44
CA GLU A 288 -7.74 79.38 38.42
C GLU A 288 -7.79 78.23 37.41
N ARG A 289 -7.33 78.49 36.18
CA ARG A 289 -7.25 77.51 35.08
C ARG A 289 -5.81 77.10 34.79
#